data_AF-A0A7C4AIA8-F1
#
_entry.id   AF-A0A7C4AIA8-F1
#
_cell.length_a   1.000
_cell.length_b   1.000
_cell.length_c   1.000
_cell.angle_alpha   90.00
_cell.angle_beta   90.00
_cell.angle_gamma   90.00
#
_symmetry.space_group_name_H-M   'P 1'
#
loop_
_entity.id
_entity.type
_entity.pdbx_description
1 polymer ?
#
loop_
_entity_poly.entity_id
_entity_poly.type
_entity_poly.pdbx_seq_one_letter_code
_entity_poly.pdbx_strand_id
1 'polypeptide(L)'
;MHGHPLLAGMLGQIESLERLARELRVPLLSGQATALRQGLIALMEERASLEEAAMLAQLKTERAGRALQENRRRHEDGMRAFMRLRQGYSLAATLRDLKDLGGVQERLRALFRVELLRLVPEAQFAPYLPPGWPVLPARVLTDLAARLRGRVYVGPCAGLPDGVLDPREQRRLGSCFVYLLQDRYNDAGCSGMAILADASPQRYLPEMATDYLEHFCDILGDAVVSVGDRRRAEELREDVERITRHDLKSPLSAVLTIPQLMLDDQNITARQKDMLHLMLEAGRRMQSMITLSLSLYRMERGTYELAPVELDAAALVRYI
;
A
#
# COMPACT_ATOMS: atom_id res chain seq x y z
N MET A 1 -10.81 18.44 58.74
CA MET A 1 -10.91 19.44 59.83
C MET A 1 -9.53 19.94 60.23
N HIS A 2 -8.90 20.79 59.42
CA HIS A 2 -7.76 21.61 59.87
C HIS A 2 -8.24 23.05 59.79
N GLY A 3 -8.94 23.50 60.83
CA GLY A 3 -9.36 24.88 60.93
C GLY A 3 -8.11 25.76 60.95
N HIS A 4 -8.06 26.75 60.05
CA HIS A 4 -6.99 27.73 60.04
C HIS A 4 -6.85 28.30 61.46
N PRO A 5 -5.67 28.22 62.12
CA PRO A 5 -5.53 28.47 63.56
C PRO A 5 -6.03 29.87 63.99
N LEU A 6 -5.99 30.82 63.06
CA LEU A 6 -6.54 32.17 63.24
C LEU A 6 -8.08 32.20 63.39
N LEU A 7 -8.83 31.41 62.62
CA LEU A 7 -10.29 31.39 62.66
C LEU A 7 -10.81 30.71 63.94
N ALA A 8 -10.17 29.63 64.36
CA ALA A 8 -10.45 28.99 65.64
C ALA A 8 -10.12 29.92 66.82
N GLY A 9 -9.03 30.68 66.73
CA GLY A 9 -8.67 31.71 67.72
C GLY A 9 -9.70 32.85 67.79
N MET A 10 -10.18 33.34 66.64
CA MET A 10 -11.22 34.37 66.57
C MET A 10 -12.55 33.89 67.16
N LEU A 11 -12.96 32.64 66.88
CA LEU A 11 -14.16 32.04 67.47
C LEU A 11 -14.07 32.01 68.99
N GLY A 12 -12.93 31.57 69.54
CA GLY A 12 -12.69 31.56 70.99
C GLY A 12 -12.71 32.97 71.62
N GLN A 13 -12.20 33.98 70.93
CA GLN A 13 -12.29 35.38 71.37
C GLN A 13 -13.73 35.91 71.37
N ILE A 14 -14.52 35.59 70.34
CA ILE A 14 -15.93 35.99 70.26
C ILE A 14 -16.76 35.29 71.33
N GLU A 15 -16.49 34.01 71.62
CA GLU A 15 -17.15 33.27 72.70
C GLU A 15 -16.81 33.84 74.09
N SER A 16 -15.57 34.26 74.30
CA SER A 16 -15.15 34.95 75.51
C SER A 16 -15.87 36.30 75.67
N LEU A 17 -15.97 37.10 74.60
CA LEU A 17 -16.71 38.36 74.58
C LEU A 17 -18.21 38.16 74.83
N GLU A 18 -18.82 37.14 74.23
CA GLU A 18 -20.24 36.79 74.44
C GLU A 18 -20.51 36.38 75.90
N ARG A 19 -19.57 35.66 76.53
CA ARG A 19 -19.66 35.27 77.94
C ARG A 19 -19.57 36.48 78.86
N LEU A 20 -18.56 37.34 78.65
CA LEU A 20 -18.37 38.59 79.38
C LEU A 20 -19.56 39.55 79.23
N ALA A 21 -20.11 39.71 78.02
CA ALA A 21 -21.26 40.55 77.76
C ALA A 21 -22.54 40.05 78.47
N ARG A 22 -22.71 38.73 78.60
CA ARG A 22 -23.80 38.12 79.39
C ARG A 22 -23.61 38.34 80.88
N GLU A 23 -22.39 38.15 81.39
CA GLU A 23 -22.05 38.37 82.81
C GLU A 23 -22.25 39.85 83.21
N LEU A 24 -21.89 40.78 82.33
CA LEU A 24 -22.06 42.23 82.52
C LEU A 24 -23.49 42.74 82.22
N ARG A 25 -24.42 41.85 81.83
CA ARG A 25 -25.82 42.18 81.46
C ARG A 25 -25.94 43.29 80.40
N VAL A 26 -25.09 43.25 79.36
CA VAL A 26 -25.17 44.18 78.21
C VAL A 26 -25.80 43.46 77.01
N PRO A 27 -27.14 43.50 76.87
CA PRO A 27 -27.86 42.65 75.90
C PRO A 27 -27.52 42.96 74.44
N LEU A 28 -27.25 44.23 74.11
CA LEU A 28 -26.87 44.63 72.75
C LEU A 28 -25.54 43.98 72.31
N LEU A 29 -24.53 44.03 73.18
CA LEU A 29 -23.21 43.43 72.90
C LEU A 29 -23.29 41.90 72.85
N SER A 30 -24.09 41.28 73.74
CA SER A 30 -24.32 39.83 73.68
C SER A 30 -24.98 39.41 72.37
N GLY A 31 -26.01 40.13 71.92
CA GLY A 31 -26.68 39.84 70.65
C GLY A 31 -25.78 40.02 69.43
N GLN A 32 -24.95 41.08 69.42
CA GLN A 32 -23.97 41.32 68.36
C GLN A 32 -22.87 40.23 68.33
N ALA A 33 -22.38 39.80 69.50
CA ALA A 33 -21.39 38.72 69.60
C ALA A 33 -21.95 37.37 69.10
N THR A 34 -23.20 37.03 69.48
CA THR A 34 -23.87 35.81 68.99
C THR A 34 -24.06 35.84 67.47
N ALA A 35 -24.51 36.97 66.91
CA ALA A 35 -24.70 37.13 65.47
C ALA A 35 -23.37 37.02 64.70
N LEU A 36 -22.30 37.63 65.22
CA LEU A 36 -20.96 37.54 64.65
C LEU A 36 -20.42 36.10 64.70
N ARG A 37 -20.66 35.37 65.80
CA ARG A 37 -20.27 33.96 65.92
C ARG A 37 -21.00 33.08 64.89
N GLN A 38 -22.31 33.25 64.75
CA GLN A 38 -23.11 32.50 63.77
C GLN A 38 -22.65 32.79 62.33
N GLY A 39 -22.39 34.06 61.99
CA GLY A 39 -21.84 34.45 60.69
C GLY A 39 -20.46 33.84 60.42
N LEU A 40 -19.58 33.80 61.42
CA LEU A 40 -18.25 33.20 61.29
C LEU A 40 -18.32 31.67 61.08
N ILE A 41 -19.22 30.98 61.78
CA ILE A 41 -19.44 29.53 61.60
C ILE A 41 -19.95 29.25 60.18
N ALA A 42 -20.94 29.99 59.70
CA ALA A 42 -21.49 29.81 58.35
C ALA A 42 -20.41 30.03 57.26
N LEU A 43 -19.57 31.05 57.41
CA LEU A 43 -18.45 31.29 56.49
C LEU A 43 -17.40 30.17 56.53
N MET A 44 -17.15 29.57 57.70
CA MET A 44 -16.24 28.44 57.83
C MET A 44 -16.79 27.17 57.15
N GLU A 45 -18.09 26.90 57.29
CA GLU A 45 -18.76 25.79 56.60
C GLU A 45 -18.78 25.99 55.08
N GLU A 46 -19.12 27.19 54.61
CA GLU A 46 -19.08 27.55 53.19
C GLU A 46 -17.67 27.37 52.62
N ARG A 47 -16.64 27.89 53.31
CA ARG A 47 -15.24 27.72 52.90
C ARG A 47 -14.83 26.24 52.83
N ALA A 48 -15.18 25.44 53.83
CA ALA A 48 -14.84 24.02 53.84
C ALA A 48 -15.48 23.29 52.64
N SER A 49 -16.73 23.63 52.30
CA SER A 49 -17.42 23.11 51.13
C SER A 49 -16.74 23.52 49.81
N LEU A 50 -16.25 24.77 49.71
CA LEU A 50 -15.52 25.26 48.54
C LEU A 50 -14.15 24.59 48.40
N GLU A 51 -13.43 24.34 49.49
CA GLU A 51 -12.16 23.63 49.48
C GLU A 51 -12.33 22.18 49.00
N GLU A 52 -13.37 21.49 49.47
CA GLU A 52 -13.69 20.13 49.01
C GLU A 52 -14.10 20.11 47.53
N ALA A 53 -14.94 21.07 47.09
CA ALA A 53 -15.32 21.22 45.69
C ALA A 53 -14.11 21.52 44.79
N ALA A 54 -13.18 22.38 45.24
CA ALA A 54 -11.96 22.71 44.53
C ALA A 54 -11.03 21.50 44.41
N MET A 55 -10.85 20.73 45.48
CA MET A 55 -10.06 19.50 45.47
C MET A 55 -10.64 18.47 44.48
N LEU A 56 -11.96 18.28 44.48
CA LEU A 56 -12.64 17.39 43.53
C LEU A 56 -12.51 17.89 42.08
N ALA A 57 -12.63 19.19 41.86
CA ALA A 57 -12.45 19.79 40.53
C ALA A 57 -11.01 19.61 40.02
N GLN A 58 -10.01 19.74 40.88
CA GLN A 58 -8.61 19.51 40.55
C GLN A 58 -8.36 18.05 40.15
N LEU A 59 -8.85 17.09 40.95
CA LEU A 59 -8.75 15.65 40.63
C LEU A 59 -9.43 15.29 39.30
N LYS A 60 -10.61 15.87 39.03
CA LYS A 60 -11.31 15.68 37.73
C LYS A 60 -10.50 16.26 36.57
N THR A 61 -9.94 17.44 36.74
CA THR A 61 -9.11 18.11 35.72
C THR A 61 -7.86 17.28 35.40
N GLU A 62 -7.17 16.77 36.42
CA GLU A 62 -6.00 15.90 36.22
C GLU A 62 -6.34 14.59 35.51
N ARG A 63 -7.46 13.96 35.84
CA ARG A 63 -7.93 12.74 35.16
C ARG A 63 -8.29 13.03 33.70
N ALA A 64 -9.03 14.10 33.43
CA ALA A 64 -9.39 14.52 32.09
C ALA A 64 -8.14 14.85 31.25
N GLY A 65 -7.15 15.53 31.85
CA GLY A 65 -5.87 15.83 31.21
C GLY A 65 -5.11 14.56 30.79
N ARG A 66 -5.04 13.55 31.66
CA ARG A 66 -4.43 12.25 31.34
C ARG A 66 -5.17 11.53 30.21
N ALA A 67 -6.49 11.44 30.28
CA ALA A 67 -7.30 10.80 29.24
C ALA A 67 -7.15 11.48 27.87
N LEU A 68 -7.11 12.82 27.85
CA LEU A 68 -6.89 13.58 26.62
C LEU A 68 -5.49 13.34 26.03
N GLN A 69 -4.45 13.28 26.87
CA GLN A 69 -3.10 12.98 26.41
C GLN A 69 -2.99 11.56 25.82
N GLU A 70 -3.60 10.57 26.45
CA GLU A 70 -3.65 9.20 25.91
C GLU A 70 -4.39 9.14 24.57
N ASN A 71 -5.54 9.81 24.45
CA ASN A 71 -6.29 9.86 23.21
C ASN A 71 -5.49 10.57 22.11
N ARG A 72 -4.88 11.72 22.40
CA ARG A 72 -3.99 12.43 21.46
C ARG A 72 -2.86 11.53 20.98
N ARG A 73 -2.20 10.80 21.88
CA ARG A 73 -1.13 9.87 21.53
C ARG A 73 -1.62 8.77 20.58
N ARG A 74 -2.77 8.14 20.88
CA ARG A 74 -3.38 7.12 20.00
C ARG A 74 -3.71 7.69 18.62
N HIS A 75 -4.26 8.90 18.56
CA HIS A 75 -4.59 9.56 17.30
C HIS A 75 -3.33 9.86 16.48
N GLU A 76 -2.28 10.42 17.10
CA GLU A 76 -1.01 10.69 16.43
C GLU A 76 -0.33 9.40 15.94
N ASP A 77 -0.36 8.32 16.72
CA ASP A 77 0.16 7.01 16.30
C ASP A 77 -0.62 6.44 15.10
N GLY A 78 -1.95 6.55 15.12
CA GLY A 78 -2.81 6.19 13.99
C GLY A 78 -2.50 7.02 12.74
N MET A 79 -2.36 8.33 12.87
CA MET A 79 -2.00 9.22 11.75
C MET A 79 -0.62 8.88 11.18
N ARG A 80 0.37 8.54 12.02
CA ARG A 80 1.68 8.07 11.56
C ARG A 80 1.59 6.75 10.81
N ALA A 81 0.74 5.83 11.23
CA ALA A 81 0.50 4.57 10.50
C ALA A 81 -0.13 4.85 9.13
N PHE A 82 -1.18 5.67 9.08
CA PHE A 82 -1.84 6.08 7.84
C PHE A 82 -0.88 6.74 6.84
N MET A 83 -0.04 7.68 7.31
CA MET A 83 0.93 8.34 6.44
C MET A 83 1.96 7.38 5.85
N ARG A 84 2.40 6.36 6.61
CA ARG A 84 3.28 5.30 6.10
C ARG A 84 2.59 4.46 5.02
N LEU A 85 1.33 4.11 5.22
CA LEU A 85 0.55 3.37 4.21
C LEU A 85 0.38 4.17 2.92
N ARG A 86 0.05 5.47 3.04
CA ARG A 86 -0.06 6.37 1.88
C ARG A 86 1.27 6.50 1.12
N GLN A 87 2.39 6.59 1.82
CA GLN A 87 3.72 6.56 1.19
C GLN A 87 4.00 5.20 0.54
N GLY A 88 3.55 4.10 1.17
CA GLY A 88 3.65 2.75 0.62
C GLY A 88 2.90 2.62 -0.70
N TYR A 89 1.71 3.19 -0.79
CA TYR A 89 0.94 3.27 -2.05
C TYR A 89 1.76 3.95 -3.15
N SER A 90 2.34 5.12 -2.87
CA SER A 90 3.16 5.83 -3.85
C SER A 90 4.38 5.01 -4.29
N LEU A 91 4.97 4.22 -3.38
CA LEU A 91 6.06 3.30 -3.74
C LEU A 91 5.58 2.16 -4.63
N ALA A 92 4.45 1.54 -4.30
CA ALA A 92 3.83 0.50 -5.12
C ALA A 92 3.57 1.00 -6.55
N ALA A 93 3.05 2.22 -6.68
CA ALA A 93 2.76 2.87 -7.96
C ALA A 93 4.01 3.18 -8.81
N THR A 94 5.22 3.13 -8.23
CA THR A 94 6.47 3.27 -9.00
C THR A 94 6.93 1.99 -9.69
N LEU A 95 6.30 0.84 -9.39
CA LEU A 95 6.63 -0.44 -10.01
C LEU A 95 6.27 -0.41 -11.50
N ARG A 96 7.28 -0.51 -12.37
CA ARG A 96 7.10 -0.54 -13.84
C ARG A 96 7.48 -1.88 -14.45
N ASP A 97 8.29 -2.67 -13.75
CA ASP A 97 8.71 -4.02 -14.15
C ASP A 97 8.75 -4.90 -12.89
N LEU A 98 8.33 -6.15 -13.01
CA LEU A 98 8.42 -7.13 -11.91
C LEU A 98 9.88 -7.46 -11.56
N LYS A 99 10.84 -7.19 -12.45
CA LYS A 99 12.28 -7.25 -12.14
C LYS A 99 12.71 -6.25 -11.06
N ASP A 100 11.99 -5.15 -10.89
CA ASP A 100 12.30 -4.12 -9.89
C ASP A 100 11.68 -4.40 -8.51
N LEU A 101 10.95 -5.51 -8.37
CA LEU A 101 10.21 -5.86 -7.16
C LEU A 101 11.12 -5.92 -5.92
N GLY A 102 12.38 -6.33 -6.08
CA GLY A 102 13.38 -6.32 -5.00
C GLY A 102 13.63 -4.94 -4.40
N GLY A 103 13.78 -3.91 -5.25
CA GLY A 103 13.99 -2.54 -4.78
C GLY A 103 12.74 -1.97 -4.09
N VAL A 104 11.55 -2.26 -4.64
CA VAL A 104 10.29 -1.83 -4.02
C VAL A 104 10.07 -2.51 -2.67
N GLN A 105 10.27 -3.82 -2.59
CA GLN A 105 10.15 -4.59 -1.35
C GLN A 105 11.03 -4.03 -0.22
N GLU A 106 12.31 -3.76 -0.52
CA GLU A 106 13.24 -3.25 0.49
C GLU A 106 12.86 -1.84 0.97
N ARG A 107 12.40 -0.97 0.06
CA ARG A 107 11.90 0.36 0.43
C ARG A 107 10.63 0.28 1.27
N LEU A 108 9.72 -0.66 0.96
CA LEU A 108 8.53 -0.92 1.77
C LEU A 108 8.91 -1.44 3.16
N ARG A 109 9.86 -2.39 3.24
CA ARG A 109 10.38 -2.92 4.51
C ARG A 109 10.87 -1.80 5.41
N ALA A 110 11.70 -0.92 4.87
CA ALA A 110 12.24 0.25 5.57
C ALA A 110 11.14 1.24 5.97
N LEU A 111 10.17 1.52 5.09
CA LEU A 111 9.06 2.43 5.34
C LEU A 111 8.16 1.96 6.48
N PHE A 112 7.77 0.68 6.47
CA PHE A 112 6.99 0.07 7.54
C PHE A 112 7.84 -0.20 8.78
N ARG A 113 9.18 -0.11 8.69
CA ARG A 113 10.13 -0.39 9.77
C ARG A 113 9.94 -1.78 10.36
N VAL A 114 9.72 -2.78 9.51
CA VAL A 114 9.57 -4.18 9.91
C VAL A 114 10.87 -4.92 9.65
N GLU A 115 11.11 -6.00 10.40
CA GLU A 115 12.30 -6.82 10.17
C GLU A 115 12.23 -7.56 8.85
N LEU A 116 11.06 -8.05 8.48
CA LEU A 116 10.81 -8.76 7.23
C LEU A 116 9.59 -8.17 6.54
N LEU A 117 9.76 -7.87 5.25
CA LEU A 117 8.67 -7.67 4.31
C LEU A 117 8.98 -8.48 3.06
N ARG A 118 8.09 -9.38 2.67
CA ARG A 118 8.26 -10.27 1.53
C ARG A 118 7.01 -10.25 0.65
N LEU A 119 7.21 -10.06 -0.65
CA LEU A 119 6.19 -10.25 -1.67
C LEU A 119 6.52 -11.54 -2.43
N VAL A 120 5.58 -12.46 -2.43
CA VAL A 120 5.70 -13.80 -3.05
C VAL A 120 4.61 -13.92 -4.10
N PRO A 121 4.86 -13.52 -5.36
CA PRO A 121 3.89 -13.64 -6.43
C PRO A 121 3.55 -15.10 -6.75
N GLU A 122 2.40 -15.32 -7.37
CA GLU A 122 2.00 -16.64 -7.86
C GLU A 122 2.87 -17.13 -9.04
N ALA A 123 2.84 -18.44 -9.30
CA ALA A 123 3.64 -19.10 -10.33
C ALA A 123 3.46 -18.55 -11.75
N GLN A 124 2.30 -18.00 -12.08
CA GLN A 124 2.06 -17.37 -13.38
C GLN A 124 2.98 -16.16 -13.64
N PHE A 125 3.49 -15.51 -12.59
CA PHE A 125 4.39 -14.36 -12.72
C PHE A 125 5.86 -14.75 -12.79
N ALA A 126 6.21 -16.03 -12.58
CA ALA A 126 7.59 -16.52 -12.52
C ALA A 126 8.50 -16.06 -13.70
N PRO A 127 8.05 -16.03 -14.97
CA PRO A 127 8.87 -15.57 -16.09
C PRO A 127 9.33 -14.11 -15.99
N TYR A 128 8.57 -13.28 -15.28
CA TYR A 128 8.77 -11.83 -15.19
C TYR A 128 9.57 -11.42 -13.95
N LEU A 129 9.82 -12.34 -13.02
CA LEU A 129 10.48 -12.05 -11.76
C LEU A 129 12.01 -12.09 -11.87
N PRO A 130 12.73 -11.46 -10.91
CA PRO A 130 14.18 -11.61 -10.81
C PRO A 130 14.60 -13.10 -10.68
N PRO A 131 15.78 -13.49 -11.19
CA PRO A 131 16.29 -14.85 -11.03
C PRO A 131 16.38 -15.26 -9.55
N GLY A 132 15.82 -16.42 -9.21
CA GLY A 132 15.81 -16.94 -7.84
C GLY A 132 14.78 -16.28 -6.91
N TRP A 133 13.90 -15.41 -7.41
CA TRP A 133 12.82 -14.84 -6.61
C TRP A 133 11.83 -15.93 -6.17
N PRO A 134 11.38 -15.93 -4.91
CA PRO A 134 10.45 -16.93 -4.42
C PRO A 134 9.07 -16.78 -5.07
N VAL A 135 8.46 -17.93 -5.37
CA VAL A 135 7.14 -18.05 -5.99
C VAL A 135 6.24 -18.82 -5.05
N LEU A 136 4.96 -18.45 -4.98
CA LEU A 136 4.00 -19.04 -4.05
C LEU A 136 3.75 -20.52 -4.42
N PRO A 137 4.13 -21.48 -3.55
CA PRO A 137 3.86 -22.88 -3.82
C PRO A 137 2.39 -23.21 -3.53
N ALA A 138 1.74 -24.00 -4.39
CA ALA A 138 0.33 -24.39 -4.23
C ALA A 138 0.03 -25.03 -2.86
N ARG A 139 0.94 -25.87 -2.34
CA ARG A 139 0.79 -26.50 -1.01
C ARG A 139 0.66 -25.48 0.13
N VAL A 140 1.41 -24.37 0.04
CA VAL A 140 1.43 -23.34 1.09
C VAL A 140 0.09 -22.63 1.13
N LEU A 141 -0.53 -22.39 -0.04
CA LEU A 141 -1.86 -21.81 -0.13
C LEU A 141 -2.90 -22.69 0.57
N THR A 142 -2.87 -24.01 0.32
CA THR A 142 -3.79 -24.98 0.95
C THR A 142 -3.61 -25.03 2.47
N ASP A 143 -2.37 -25.10 2.95
CA ASP A 143 -2.07 -25.20 4.39
C ASP A 143 -2.36 -23.88 5.13
N LEU A 144 -2.23 -22.75 4.44
CA LEU A 144 -2.52 -21.43 5.00
C LEU A 144 -4.03 -21.16 5.03
N ALA A 145 -4.81 -21.65 4.07
CA ALA A 145 -6.26 -21.44 3.99
C ALA A 145 -7.00 -21.79 5.29
N ALA A 146 -6.59 -22.86 5.99
CA ALA A 146 -7.17 -23.28 7.26
C ALA A 146 -6.90 -22.31 8.43
N ARG A 147 -5.94 -21.40 8.30
CA ARG A 147 -5.50 -20.45 9.35
C ARG A 147 -5.94 -19.01 9.08
N LEU A 148 -6.37 -18.70 7.86
CA LEU A 148 -6.78 -17.35 7.48
C LEU A 148 -8.16 -17.03 8.03
N ARG A 149 -8.35 -15.77 8.42
CA ARG A 149 -9.67 -15.16 8.58
C ARG A 149 -9.94 -14.36 7.32
N GLY A 150 -10.75 -14.90 6.41
CA GLY A 150 -10.86 -14.34 5.06
C GLY A 150 -9.54 -14.54 4.29
N ARG A 151 -8.82 -13.45 4.00
CA ARG A 151 -7.53 -13.46 3.27
C ARG A 151 -6.32 -13.18 4.15
N VAL A 152 -6.55 -12.94 5.44
CA VAL A 152 -5.52 -12.44 6.35
C VAL A 152 -5.22 -13.43 7.49
N TYR A 153 -3.95 -13.55 7.83
CA TYR A 153 -3.46 -14.13 9.07
C TYR A 153 -2.72 -13.06 9.86
N VAL A 154 -3.10 -12.89 11.13
CA VAL A 154 -2.45 -11.97 12.06
C VAL A 154 -2.17 -12.72 13.34
N GLY A 155 -0.89 -12.81 13.74
CA GLY A 155 -0.54 -13.53 14.95
C GLY A 155 0.92 -13.97 15.02
N PRO A 156 1.23 -14.96 15.88
CA PRO A 156 2.60 -15.42 16.09
C PRO A 156 3.19 -16.08 14.84
N CYS A 157 4.46 -15.81 14.53
CA CYS A 157 5.14 -16.46 13.39
C CYS A 157 5.17 -17.99 13.55
N ALA A 158 5.27 -18.49 14.78
CA ALA A 158 5.23 -19.92 15.10
C ALA A 158 3.91 -20.62 14.70
N GLY A 159 2.83 -19.86 14.47
CA GLY A 159 1.54 -20.42 14.04
C GLY A 159 1.43 -20.65 12.52
N LEU A 160 2.39 -20.15 11.73
CA LEU A 160 2.39 -20.30 10.27
C LEU A 160 2.72 -21.74 9.82
N PRO A 161 2.17 -22.18 8.68
CA PRO A 161 2.56 -23.45 8.07
C PRO A 161 3.98 -23.41 7.52
N ASP A 162 4.55 -24.61 7.35
CA ASP A 162 5.87 -24.78 6.75
C ASP A 162 5.91 -24.21 5.33
N GLY A 163 6.96 -23.44 5.03
CA GLY A 163 7.17 -22.85 3.71
C GLY A 163 6.68 -21.43 3.53
N VAL A 164 5.94 -20.85 4.49
CA VAL A 164 5.67 -19.39 4.52
C VAL A 164 6.91 -18.62 4.95
N LEU A 165 7.53 -19.07 6.05
CA LEU A 165 8.80 -18.58 6.57
C LEU A 165 9.77 -19.75 6.69
N ASP A 166 11.07 -19.46 6.62
CA ASP A 166 12.06 -20.51 6.90
C ASP A 166 12.11 -20.82 8.42
N PRO A 167 12.57 -22.02 8.84
CA PRO A 167 12.59 -22.41 10.26
C PRO A 167 13.50 -21.55 11.16
N ARG A 168 14.42 -20.75 10.59
CA ARG A 168 15.25 -19.81 11.37
C ARG A 168 14.50 -18.49 11.54
N GLU A 169 13.86 -18.00 10.49
CA GLU A 169 12.96 -16.85 10.50
C GLU A 169 11.82 -17.05 11.49
N GLN A 170 11.16 -18.20 11.46
CA GLN A 170 10.03 -18.50 12.32
C GLN A 170 10.38 -18.54 13.81
N ARG A 171 11.64 -18.87 14.15
CA ARG A 171 12.17 -18.82 15.53
C ARG A 171 12.63 -17.42 15.95
N ARG A 172 13.10 -16.61 15.01
CA ARG A 172 13.64 -15.27 15.27
C ARG A 172 12.54 -14.21 15.34
N LEU A 173 11.49 -14.37 14.54
CA LEU A 173 10.38 -13.43 14.43
C LEU A 173 9.28 -13.78 15.43
N GLY A 174 8.71 -12.77 16.08
CA GLY A 174 7.69 -12.92 17.12
C GLY A 174 6.28 -12.96 16.54
N SER A 175 5.92 -11.96 15.72
CA SER A 175 4.58 -11.83 15.14
C SER A 175 4.63 -11.44 13.67
N CYS A 176 3.57 -11.78 12.93
CA CYS A 176 3.44 -11.51 11.51
C CYS A 176 2.01 -11.19 11.10
N PHE A 177 1.94 -10.47 10.00
CA PHE A 177 0.77 -10.27 9.16
C PHE A 177 1.04 -10.94 7.81
N VAL A 178 0.17 -11.85 7.41
CA VAL A 178 0.23 -12.51 6.10
C VAL A 178 -1.10 -12.25 5.38
N TYR A 179 -1.01 -11.82 4.13
CA TYR A 179 -2.18 -11.51 3.32
C TYR A 179 -2.08 -12.17 1.95
N LEU A 180 -3.15 -12.85 1.53
CA LEU A 180 -3.28 -13.38 0.18
C LEU A 180 -3.78 -12.30 -0.76
N LEU A 181 -2.93 -11.93 -1.73
CA LEU A 181 -3.20 -10.90 -2.72
C LEU A 181 -4.30 -11.38 -3.67
N GLN A 182 -5.34 -10.59 -3.83
CA GLN A 182 -6.43 -10.91 -4.75
C GLN A 182 -5.99 -10.74 -6.20
N ASP A 183 -6.48 -11.61 -7.07
CA ASP A 183 -6.53 -11.32 -8.49
C ASP A 183 -7.82 -10.55 -8.80
N ARG A 184 -7.70 -9.31 -9.28
CA ARG A 184 -8.85 -8.47 -9.63
C ARG A 184 -9.63 -8.96 -10.86
N TYR A 185 -9.04 -9.82 -11.68
CA TYR A 185 -9.65 -10.36 -12.90
C TYR A 185 -10.26 -11.74 -12.67
N ASN A 186 -9.96 -12.37 -11.54
CA ASN A 186 -10.48 -13.67 -11.15
C ASN A 186 -10.84 -13.66 -9.65
N ASP A 187 -12.13 -13.63 -9.33
CA ASP A 187 -12.62 -13.53 -7.94
C ASP A 187 -12.12 -14.67 -7.03
N ALA A 188 -11.82 -15.85 -7.59
CA ALA A 188 -11.25 -16.99 -6.88
C ALA A 188 -9.71 -17.07 -6.96
N GLY A 189 -9.09 -16.16 -7.71
CA GLY A 189 -7.65 -16.13 -8.00
C GLY A 189 -6.83 -15.47 -6.89
N CYS A 190 -5.62 -15.98 -6.70
CA CYS A 190 -4.63 -15.45 -5.78
C CYS A 190 -3.43 -14.97 -6.58
N SER A 191 -3.18 -13.66 -6.65
CA SER A 191 -2.04 -13.12 -7.40
C SER A 191 -0.71 -13.29 -6.66
N GLY A 192 -0.75 -13.67 -5.38
CA GLY A 192 0.42 -13.93 -4.57
C GLY A 192 0.16 -13.76 -3.07
N MET A 193 1.23 -13.59 -2.31
CA MET A 193 1.19 -13.44 -0.86
C MET A 193 2.13 -12.32 -0.41
N ALA A 194 1.64 -11.46 0.49
CA ALA A 194 2.45 -10.48 1.20
C ALA A 194 2.67 -10.94 2.64
N ILE A 195 3.91 -10.86 3.12
CA ILE A 195 4.29 -11.18 4.49
C ILE A 195 4.97 -9.96 5.10
N LEU A 196 4.47 -9.50 6.25
CA LEU A 196 5.15 -8.53 7.11
C LEU A 196 5.38 -9.21 8.45
N ALA A 197 6.61 -9.21 8.95
CA ALA A 197 6.94 -9.86 10.21
C ALA A 197 7.98 -9.08 11.01
N ASP A 198 7.93 -9.24 12.33
CA ASP A 198 8.74 -8.51 13.28
C ASP A 198 9.15 -9.38 14.47
N ALA A 199 10.31 -9.10 15.07
CA ALA A 199 10.77 -9.79 16.27
C ALA A 199 9.83 -9.58 17.47
N SER A 200 9.15 -8.44 17.56
CA SER A 200 8.20 -8.20 18.65
C SER A 200 6.95 -9.07 18.48
N PRO A 201 6.60 -9.89 19.48
CA PRO A 201 5.35 -10.64 19.46
C PRO A 201 4.10 -9.76 19.68
N GLN A 202 4.27 -8.49 20.09
CA GLN A 202 3.18 -7.55 20.34
C GLN A 202 2.82 -6.68 19.13
N ARG A 203 3.57 -6.76 18.03
CA ARG A 203 3.36 -5.88 16.88
C ARG A 203 2.14 -6.25 16.07
N TYR A 204 1.97 -7.54 15.75
CA TYR A 204 0.85 -8.07 14.99
C TYR A 204 0.04 -9.02 15.88
N LEU A 205 -0.85 -8.45 16.68
CA LEU A 205 -1.76 -9.20 17.53
C LEU A 205 -3.06 -9.54 16.77
N PRO A 206 -3.71 -10.68 17.05
CA PRO A 206 -4.97 -11.06 16.40
C PRO A 206 -6.12 -10.05 16.59
N GLU A 207 -6.03 -9.16 17.58
CA GLU A 207 -7.00 -8.11 17.89
C GLU A 207 -6.70 -6.79 17.17
N MET A 208 -5.57 -6.69 16.44
CA MET A 208 -5.23 -5.49 15.68
C MET A 208 -6.23 -5.27 14.54
N ALA A 209 -6.73 -4.05 14.40
CA ALA A 209 -7.44 -3.64 13.20
C ALA A 209 -6.46 -3.59 12.03
N THR A 210 -6.70 -4.41 11.01
CA THR A 210 -5.82 -4.57 9.85
C THR A 210 -6.37 -3.98 8.57
N ASP A 211 -7.55 -3.35 8.60
CA ASP A 211 -8.26 -2.83 7.42
C ASP A 211 -7.36 -2.00 6.50
N TYR A 212 -6.55 -1.12 7.09
CA TYR A 212 -5.63 -0.28 6.33
C TYR A 212 -4.49 -1.06 5.67
N LEU A 213 -3.97 -2.10 6.35
CA LEU A 213 -2.88 -2.90 5.84
C LEU A 213 -3.37 -3.89 4.77
N GLU A 214 -4.56 -4.45 4.96
CA GLU A 214 -5.27 -5.25 3.95
C GLU A 214 -5.50 -4.44 2.69
N HIS A 215 -6.06 -3.23 2.81
CA HIS A 215 -6.26 -2.34 1.66
C HIS A 215 -4.94 -1.99 0.95
N PHE A 216 -3.87 -1.75 1.71
CA PHE A 216 -2.54 -1.54 1.13
C PHE A 216 -2.04 -2.77 0.36
N CYS A 217 -2.27 -3.97 0.89
CA CYS A 217 -1.92 -5.21 0.21
C CYS A 217 -2.75 -5.44 -1.05
N ASP A 218 -4.04 -5.09 -1.08
CA ASP A 218 -4.86 -5.16 -2.30
C ASP A 218 -4.25 -4.32 -3.43
N ILE A 219 -3.87 -3.08 -3.11
CA ILE A 219 -3.21 -2.18 -4.06
C ILE A 219 -1.87 -2.75 -4.54
N LEU A 220 -1.10 -3.36 -3.64
CA LEU A 220 0.15 -4.01 -4.04
C LEU A 220 -0.10 -5.17 -5.01
N GLY A 221 -1.07 -6.04 -4.72
CA GLY A 221 -1.44 -7.15 -5.59
C GLY A 221 -1.87 -6.63 -6.97
N ASP A 222 -2.71 -5.61 -6.98
CA ASP A 222 -3.15 -4.90 -8.15
C ASP A 222 -2.01 -4.34 -9.01
N ALA A 223 -1.00 -3.73 -8.38
CA ALA A 223 0.18 -3.22 -9.08
C ALA A 223 1.00 -4.37 -9.70
N VAL A 224 1.16 -5.48 -8.99
CA VAL A 224 1.87 -6.67 -9.49
C VAL A 224 1.14 -7.26 -10.71
N VAL A 225 -0.18 -7.47 -10.60
CA VAL A 225 -1.02 -8.00 -11.68
C VAL A 225 -0.95 -7.06 -12.90
N SER A 226 -1.16 -5.76 -12.71
CA SER A 226 -1.16 -4.79 -13.80
C SER A 226 0.16 -4.73 -14.57
N VAL A 227 1.29 -4.81 -13.86
CA VAL A 227 2.61 -4.84 -14.50
C VAL A 227 2.84 -6.17 -15.22
N GLY A 228 2.45 -7.29 -14.60
CA GLY A 228 2.56 -8.63 -15.20
C GLY A 228 1.76 -8.77 -16.49
N ASP A 229 0.49 -8.36 -16.48
CA ASP A 229 -0.39 -8.44 -17.66
C ASP A 229 0.11 -7.60 -18.82
N ARG A 230 0.63 -6.40 -18.52
CA ARG A 230 1.24 -5.54 -19.55
C ARG A 230 2.46 -6.21 -20.18
N ARG A 231 3.33 -6.84 -19.39
CA ARG A 231 4.49 -7.58 -19.91
C ARG A 231 4.09 -8.77 -20.76
N ARG A 232 3.08 -9.53 -20.33
CA ARG A 232 2.54 -10.66 -21.10
C ARG A 232 1.95 -10.23 -22.44
N ALA A 233 1.24 -9.09 -22.47
CA ALA A 233 0.69 -8.54 -23.70
C ALA A 233 1.79 -8.03 -24.65
N GLU A 234 2.87 -7.45 -24.12
CA GLU A 234 4.05 -7.04 -24.88
C GLU A 234 4.74 -8.25 -25.52
N GLU A 235 4.95 -9.35 -24.77
CA GLU A 235 5.56 -10.58 -25.30
C GLU A 235 4.70 -11.25 -26.37
N LEU A 236 3.38 -11.37 -26.16
CA LEU A 236 2.47 -11.93 -27.16
C LEU A 236 2.50 -11.13 -28.48
N ARG A 237 2.63 -9.80 -28.40
CA ARG A 237 2.80 -8.94 -29.58
C ARG A 237 4.13 -9.21 -30.27
N GLU A 238 5.22 -9.29 -29.52
CA GLU A 238 6.56 -9.59 -30.07
C GLU A 238 6.64 -10.99 -30.69
N ASP A 239 5.92 -11.96 -30.12
CA ASP A 239 5.80 -13.31 -30.67
C ASP A 239 5.04 -13.34 -31.99
N VAL A 240 3.91 -12.63 -32.08
CA VAL A 240 3.16 -12.45 -33.34
C VAL A 240 4.03 -11.76 -34.39
N GLU A 241 4.79 -10.73 -33.99
CA GLU A 241 5.73 -10.04 -34.88
C GLU A 241 6.85 -10.95 -35.36
N ARG A 242 7.39 -11.80 -34.49
CA ARG A 242 8.45 -12.75 -34.85
C ARG A 242 7.96 -13.83 -35.79
N ILE A 243 6.77 -14.39 -35.53
CA ILE A 243 6.12 -15.39 -36.40
C ILE A 243 5.86 -14.79 -37.79
N THR A 244 5.23 -13.60 -37.85
CA THR A 244 4.97 -12.93 -39.14
C THR A 244 6.25 -12.58 -39.89
N ARG A 245 7.33 -12.23 -39.19
CA ARG A 245 8.62 -11.84 -39.81
C ARG A 245 9.42 -13.02 -40.37
N HIS A 246 9.45 -14.16 -39.68
CA HIS A 246 10.23 -15.33 -40.08
C HIS A 246 9.47 -16.23 -41.05
N ASP A 247 8.19 -16.50 -40.76
CA ASP A 247 7.44 -17.55 -41.46
C ASP A 247 6.77 -17.03 -42.73
N LEU A 248 6.60 -15.71 -42.92
CA LEU A 248 6.12 -15.17 -44.20
C LEU A 248 7.26 -14.85 -45.17
N LYS A 249 8.45 -14.48 -44.68
CA LYS A 249 9.58 -14.09 -45.55
C LYS A 249 10.13 -15.27 -46.35
N SER A 250 10.26 -16.44 -45.72
CA SER A 250 10.75 -17.68 -46.36
C SER A 250 9.86 -18.17 -47.52
N PRO A 251 8.55 -18.42 -47.34
CA PRO A 251 7.69 -18.86 -48.43
C PRO A 251 7.48 -17.77 -49.48
N LEU A 252 7.43 -16.49 -49.10
CA LEU A 252 7.36 -15.38 -50.05
C LEU A 252 8.60 -15.32 -50.94
N SER A 253 9.78 -15.57 -50.39
CA SER A 253 11.02 -15.62 -51.17
C SER A 253 10.96 -16.76 -52.21
N ALA A 254 10.42 -17.93 -51.86
CA ALA A 254 10.23 -19.01 -52.81
C ALA A 254 9.23 -18.64 -53.93
N VAL A 255 8.11 -17.98 -53.59
CA VAL A 255 7.09 -17.49 -54.54
C VAL A 255 7.62 -16.40 -55.47
N LEU A 256 8.66 -15.67 -55.06
CA LEU A 256 9.32 -14.64 -55.89
C LEU A 256 10.47 -15.20 -56.74
N THR A 257 11.28 -16.09 -56.18
CA THR A 257 12.50 -16.58 -56.85
C THR A 257 12.20 -17.64 -57.90
N ILE A 258 11.26 -18.56 -57.66
CA ILE A 258 10.95 -19.64 -58.60
C ILE A 258 10.42 -19.09 -59.93
N PRO A 259 9.44 -18.16 -59.95
CA PRO A 259 8.99 -17.58 -61.21
C PRO A 259 10.06 -16.75 -61.94
N GLN A 260 10.94 -16.06 -61.20
CA GLN A 260 12.08 -15.34 -61.80
C GLN A 260 13.00 -16.29 -62.55
N LEU A 261 13.38 -17.42 -61.92
CA LEU A 261 14.24 -18.42 -62.56
C LEU A 261 13.57 -19.07 -63.77
N MET A 262 12.25 -19.32 -63.70
CA MET A 262 11.52 -19.91 -64.83
C MET A 262 11.36 -18.95 -66.02
N LEU A 263 11.31 -17.63 -65.78
CA LEU A 263 11.20 -16.62 -66.83
C LEU A 263 12.48 -16.50 -67.68
N ASP A 264 13.61 -16.97 -67.17
CA ASP A 264 14.91 -16.98 -67.87
C ASP A 264 15.10 -18.22 -68.76
N ASP A 265 14.19 -19.20 -68.70
CA ASP A 265 14.24 -20.43 -69.49
C ASP A 265 13.66 -20.20 -70.91
N GLN A 266 14.22 -20.87 -71.92
CA GLN A 266 13.78 -20.73 -73.31
C GLN A 266 12.53 -21.57 -73.64
N ASN A 267 12.09 -22.44 -72.73
CA ASN A 267 11.07 -23.46 -73.01
C ASN A 267 9.68 -23.16 -72.40
N ILE A 268 9.36 -21.89 -72.18
CA ILE A 268 8.09 -21.43 -71.60
C ILE A 268 7.19 -20.74 -72.64
N THR A 269 5.91 -21.08 -72.63
CA THR A 269 4.90 -20.49 -73.52
C THR A 269 4.50 -19.07 -73.07
N ALA A 270 3.96 -18.26 -73.99
CA ALA A 270 3.49 -16.90 -73.67
C ALA A 270 2.47 -16.87 -72.51
N ARG A 271 1.53 -17.82 -72.48
CA ARG A 271 0.54 -17.93 -71.40
C ARG A 271 1.17 -18.29 -70.05
N GLN A 272 2.19 -19.14 -70.03
CA GLN A 272 2.95 -19.44 -68.80
C GLN A 272 3.73 -18.22 -68.33
N LYS A 273 4.31 -17.45 -69.26
CA LYS A 273 5.00 -16.19 -68.97
C LYS A 273 4.08 -15.17 -68.27
N ASP A 274 2.87 -15.00 -68.78
CA ASP A 274 1.87 -14.11 -68.18
C ASP A 274 1.46 -14.55 -66.77
N MET A 275 1.29 -15.86 -66.54
CA MET A 275 0.99 -16.41 -65.21
C MET A 275 2.14 -16.20 -64.22
N LEU A 276 3.40 -16.39 -64.65
CA LEU A 276 4.58 -16.16 -63.82
C LEU A 276 4.71 -14.67 -63.44
N HIS A 277 4.42 -13.75 -64.37
CA HIS A 277 4.37 -12.32 -64.08
C HIS A 277 3.27 -11.96 -63.07
N LEU A 278 2.08 -12.56 -63.16
CA LEU A 278 1.00 -12.38 -62.20
C LEU A 278 1.42 -12.85 -60.78
N MET A 279 2.09 -14.00 -60.69
CA MET A 279 2.63 -14.52 -59.43
C MET A 279 3.68 -13.57 -58.83
N LEU A 280 4.58 -13.03 -59.66
CA LEU A 280 5.57 -12.05 -59.22
C LEU A 280 4.93 -10.76 -58.73
N GLU A 281 3.91 -10.26 -59.41
CA GLU A 281 3.19 -9.06 -59.00
C GLU A 281 2.46 -9.27 -57.67
N ALA A 282 1.78 -10.41 -57.50
CA ALA A 282 1.13 -10.77 -56.24
C ALA A 282 2.15 -10.93 -55.09
N GLY A 283 3.28 -11.60 -55.34
CA GLY A 283 4.37 -11.73 -54.37
C GLY A 283 4.96 -10.37 -53.97
N ARG A 284 5.23 -9.49 -54.94
CA ARG A 284 5.76 -8.13 -54.67
C ARG A 284 4.77 -7.28 -53.89
N ARG A 285 3.47 -7.36 -54.20
CA ARG A 285 2.41 -6.68 -53.43
C ARG A 285 2.38 -7.15 -51.98
N MET A 286 2.45 -8.47 -51.73
CA MET A 286 2.54 -8.99 -50.36
C MET A 286 3.80 -8.53 -49.63
N GLN A 287 4.94 -8.49 -50.32
CA GLN A 287 6.19 -7.99 -49.74
C GLN A 287 6.09 -6.52 -49.33
N SER A 288 5.48 -5.69 -50.17
CA SER A 288 5.25 -4.27 -49.88
C SER A 288 4.30 -4.09 -48.70
N MET A 289 3.22 -4.87 -48.61
CA MET A 289 2.29 -4.81 -47.47
C MET A 289 2.98 -5.18 -46.15
N ILE A 290 3.81 -6.22 -46.13
CA ILE A 290 4.59 -6.63 -44.95
C ILE A 290 5.62 -5.55 -44.56
N THR A 291 6.26 -4.93 -45.55
CA THR A 291 7.26 -3.88 -45.30
C THR A 291 6.61 -2.60 -44.78
N LEU A 292 5.43 -2.25 -45.30
CA LEU A 292 4.67 -1.08 -44.86
C LEU A 292 4.13 -1.26 -43.45
N SER A 293 3.54 -2.42 -43.13
CA SER A 293 3.05 -2.70 -41.78
C SER A 293 4.18 -2.62 -40.75
N LEU A 294 5.38 -3.10 -41.07
CA LEU A 294 6.57 -2.96 -40.24
C LEU A 294 6.99 -1.50 -40.04
N SER A 295 6.92 -0.69 -41.09
CA SER A 295 7.31 0.72 -41.03
C SER A 295 6.34 1.51 -40.16
N LEU A 296 5.03 1.32 -40.34
CA LEU A 296 3.98 1.92 -39.51
C LEU A 296 4.12 1.53 -38.04
N TYR A 297 4.40 0.25 -37.79
CA TYR A 297 4.62 -0.24 -36.43
C TYR A 297 5.83 0.42 -35.76
N ARG A 298 6.97 0.54 -36.46
CA ARG A 298 8.15 1.24 -35.94
C ARG A 298 7.83 2.70 -35.62
N MET A 299 6.98 3.34 -36.44
CA MET A 299 6.52 4.70 -36.18
C MET A 299 5.66 4.77 -34.91
N GLU A 300 4.74 3.82 -34.70
CA GLU A 300 3.89 3.73 -33.50
C GLU A 300 4.71 3.50 -32.22
N ARG A 301 5.74 2.65 -32.27
CA ARG A 301 6.69 2.43 -31.17
C ARG A 301 7.69 3.58 -30.98
N GLY A 302 7.70 4.59 -31.86
CA GLY A 302 8.69 5.67 -31.86
C GLY A 302 10.13 5.21 -32.16
N THR A 303 10.30 4.03 -32.76
CA THR A 303 11.60 3.43 -33.12
C THR A 303 11.90 3.55 -34.61
N TYR A 304 11.09 4.27 -35.37
CA TYR A 304 11.32 4.53 -36.78
C TYR A 304 12.43 5.56 -36.96
N GLU A 305 13.56 5.12 -37.52
CA GLU A 305 14.64 6.01 -37.91
C GLU A 305 14.36 6.57 -39.31
N LEU A 306 14.12 7.89 -39.37
CA LEU A 306 14.03 8.61 -40.63
C LEU A 306 15.44 8.80 -41.19
N ALA A 307 15.69 8.26 -42.39
CA ALA A 307 16.91 8.48 -43.15
C ALA A 307 16.61 9.48 -44.30
N PRO A 308 16.67 10.80 -44.05
CA PRO A 308 16.40 11.79 -45.08
C PRO A 308 17.50 11.76 -46.15
N VAL A 309 17.09 11.92 -47.41
CA VAL A 309 18.00 11.97 -48.56
C VAL A 309 17.68 13.24 -49.35
N GLU A 310 18.70 13.94 -49.86
CA GLU A 310 18.47 15.07 -50.75
C GLU A 310 17.77 14.61 -52.02
N LEU A 311 16.71 15.33 -52.39
CA LEU A 311 15.77 14.95 -53.42
C LEU A 311 15.38 16.21 -54.21
N ASP A 312 15.41 16.13 -55.54
CA ASP A 312 14.82 17.13 -56.42
C ASP A 312 13.30 16.93 -56.50
N ALA A 313 12.57 17.70 -55.71
CA ALA A 313 11.11 17.65 -55.68
C ALA A 313 10.47 18.00 -57.04
N ALA A 314 11.09 18.87 -57.85
CA ALA A 314 10.57 19.25 -59.16
C ALA A 314 10.74 18.11 -60.18
N ALA A 315 11.83 17.35 -60.09
CA ALA A 315 12.00 16.13 -60.89
C ALA A 315 10.99 15.05 -60.50
N LEU A 316 10.70 14.88 -59.21
CA LEU A 316 9.77 13.87 -58.73
C LEU A 316 8.33 14.12 -59.23
N VAL A 317 7.84 15.36 -59.14
CA VAL A 317 6.47 15.70 -59.59
C VAL A 317 6.27 15.51 -61.09
N ARG A 318 7.34 15.61 -61.90
CA ARG A 318 7.27 15.35 -63.36
C ARG A 318 7.27 13.87 -63.72
N TYR A 319 7.62 13.00 -62.78
CA TYR A 319 7.75 11.55 -62.99
C TYR A 319 6.48 10.78 -62.62
N ILE A 320 5.60 11.38 -61.82
CA ILE A 320 4.31 10.83 -61.38
C ILE A 320 3.22 11.21 -62.38
#